data_AF-A0A5N6N312-F1
#
_entry.id   AF-A0A5N6N312-F1
#
_cell.length_a   1.000
_cell.length_b   1.000
_cell.length_c   1.000
_cell.angle_alpha   90.00
_cell.angle_beta   90.00
_cell.angle_gamma   90.00
#
_symmetry.space_group_name_H-M   'P 1'
#
loop_
_entity.id
_entity.type
_entity.pdbx_description
1 polymer ?
#
loop_
_entity_poly.entity_id
_entity_poly.type
_entity_poly.pdbx_seq_one_letter_code
_entity_poly.pdbx_strand_id
1 'polypeptide(L)'
;MRIKRRDSEQWMHHRLLPHDLRERVRKYDQYKWLETRGVDEENLVQNLPKDLRRDIKRHLCLGLVKRVPLFENMDERLLDAICERLKPCLYTNNTYIVREGDPVDEMLFIIRGRLESATTDGGRSGFFNSGFLKEGDFCGEELLTWALDPKSGSNLPSSTRTVKALREVEAFALPADELKFVAGQFRRLHSRQVQHTFRFYSQQWRTWAACFIQAAWRRYSKRKILEQRRKEEEEAELAACKNGASYSLGATFLASRFAANALRGVHRNRNLKSARELMKLQKPPEPDFTADAD
;
A
#
# COMPACT_ATOMS: atom_id res chain seq x y z
N MET A 1 6.76 34.12 -20.94
CA MET A 1 6.66 32.71 -21.36
C MET A 1 7.95 32.19 -22.00
N ARG A 2 8.43 32.80 -23.11
CA ARG A 2 9.81 32.57 -23.60
C ARG A 2 10.90 32.90 -22.57
N ILE A 3 10.65 33.89 -21.72
CA ILE A 3 11.57 34.35 -20.66
C ILE A 3 11.77 33.25 -19.60
N LYS A 4 10.72 32.82 -18.89
CA LYS A 4 10.80 31.71 -17.90
C LYS A 4 11.50 30.45 -18.44
N ARG A 5 11.24 30.05 -19.70
CA ARG A 5 11.91 28.89 -20.33
C ARG A 5 13.39 29.16 -20.61
N ARG A 6 13.75 30.35 -21.10
CA ARG A 6 15.16 30.75 -21.29
C ARG A 6 15.90 30.82 -19.95
N ASP A 7 15.27 31.36 -18.92
CA ASP A 7 15.86 31.47 -17.59
C ASP A 7 16.12 30.08 -16.98
N SER A 8 15.15 29.16 -17.12
CA SER A 8 15.31 27.75 -16.72
C SER A 8 16.47 27.07 -17.48
N GLU A 9 16.55 27.22 -18.80
CA GLU A 9 17.63 26.65 -19.60
C GLU A 9 19.00 27.22 -19.22
N GLN A 10 19.11 28.54 -19.07
CA GLN A 10 20.35 29.19 -18.64
C GLN A 10 20.79 28.70 -17.26
N TRP A 11 19.85 28.58 -16.31
CA TRP A 11 20.10 28.04 -14.99
C TRP A 11 20.58 26.58 -15.03
N MET A 12 19.94 25.73 -15.84
CA MET A 12 20.33 24.31 -16.01
C MET A 12 21.73 24.18 -16.63
N HIS A 13 22.06 25.04 -17.59
CA HIS A 13 23.39 25.09 -18.19
C HIS A 13 24.46 25.56 -17.20
N HIS A 14 24.17 26.60 -16.43
CA HIS A 14 25.07 27.13 -15.41
C HIS A 14 25.35 26.11 -14.29
N ARG A 15 24.34 25.30 -13.92
CA ARG A 15 24.48 24.20 -12.94
C ARG A 15 25.06 22.91 -13.51
N LEU A 16 25.43 22.89 -14.80
CA LEU A 16 26.02 21.74 -15.48
C LEU A 16 25.17 20.46 -15.35
N LEU A 17 23.85 20.59 -15.42
CA LEU A 17 22.96 19.43 -15.29
C LEU A 17 23.22 18.42 -16.43
N PRO A 18 23.23 17.10 -16.14
CA PRO A 18 23.34 16.06 -17.15
C PRO A 18 22.26 16.18 -18.23
N HIS A 19 22.56 15.73 -19.44
CA HIS A 19 21.63 15.80 -20.57
C HIS A 19 20.27 15.18 -20.24
N ASP A 20 20.26 13.98 -19.68
CA ASP A 20 19.05 13.25 -19.35
C ASP A 20 18.16 14.00 -18.36
N LEU A 21 18.78 14.68 -17.38
CA LEU A 21 18.05 15.46 -16.39
C LEU A 21 17.44 16.71 -17.03
N ARG A 22 18.17 17.40 -17.91
CA ARG A 22 17.66 18.56 -18.66
C ARG A 22 16.48 18.18 -19.56
N GLU A 23 16.55 17.03 -20.23
CA GLU A 23 15.42 16.53 -21.04
C GLU A 23 14.19 16.22 -20.18
N ARG A 24 14.37 15.61 -19.01
CA ARG A 24 13.26 15.35 -18.09
C ARG A 24 12.61 16.64 -17.61
N VAL A 25 13.39 17.67 -17.28
CA VAL A 25 12.87 19.00 -16.90
C VAL A 25 12.09 19.63 -18.06
N ARG A 26 12.66 19.63 -19.29
CA ARG A 26 11.98 20.16 -20.48
C ARG A 26 10.65 19.47 -20.74
N LYS A 27 10.60 18.14 -20.61
CA LYS A 27 9.39 17.35 -20.79
C LYS A 27 8.34 17.70 -19.74
N TYR A 28 8.75 17.82 -18.48
CA TYR A 28 7.86 18.26 -17.41
C TYR A 28 7.30 19.65 -17.65
N ASP A 29 8.14 20.63 -18.02
CA ASP A 29 7.71 22.00 -18.30
C ASP A 29 6.72 22.05 -19.48
N GLN A 30 6.96 21.24 -20.53
CA GLN A 30 6.05 21.12 -21.66
C GLN A 30 4.70 20.51 -21.25
N TYR A 31 4.72 19.43 -20.46
CA TYR A 31 3.50 18.81 -19.96
C TYR A 31 2.70 19.77 -19.07
N LYS A 32 3.36 20.39 -18.08
CA LYS A 32 2.75 21.39 -17.20
C LYS A 32 2.13 22.54 -18.00
N TRP A 33 2.79 23.01 -19.05
CA TRP A 33 2.24 24.05 -19.92
C TRP A 33 1.00 23.59 -20.69
N LEU A 34 1.02 22.37 -21.24
CA LEU A 34 -0.14 21.84 -21.97
C LEU A 34 -1.37 21.70 -21.08
N GLU A 35 -1.17 21.25 -19.84
CA GLU A 35 -2.26 21.03 -18.90
C GLU A 35 -2.76 22.34 -18.29
N THR A 36 -1.88 23.19 -17.74
CA THR A 36 -2.31 24.42 -17.04
C THR A 36 -2.41 25.65 -17.92
N ARG A 37 -2.03 25.54 -19.22
CA ARG A 37 -1.91 26.68 -20.16
C ARG A 37 -1.05 27.82 -19.63
N GLY A 38 -0.13 27.52 -18.73
CA GLY A 38 0.75 28.51 -18.10
C GLY A 38 0.19 29.26 -16.93
N VAL A 39 -1.03 28.96 -16.54
CA VAL A 39 -1.63 29.52 -15.34
C VAL A 39 -1.03 28.79 -14.16
N ASP A 40 -0.58 29.58 -13.18
CA ASP A 40 -0.21 29.08 -11.87
C ASP A 40 -1.46 29.14 -11.00
N GLU A 41 -2.19 28.02 -10.95
CA GLU A 41 -3.50 27.94 -10.29
C GLU A 41 -3.42 28.28 -8.80
N GLU A 42 -2.35 27.85 -8.12
CA GLU A 42 -2.16 28.15 -6.70
C GLU A 42 -1.98 29.65 -6.48
N ASN A 43 -1.09 30.29 -7.23
CA ASN A 43 -0.86 31.73 -7.11
C ASN A 43 -2.09 32.55 -7.52
N LEU A 44 -2.81 32.13 -8.57
CA LEU A 44 -4.05 32.79 -9.00
C LEU A 44 -5.09 32.77 -7.88
N VAL A 45 -5.34 31.60 -7.29
CA VAL A 45 -6.36 31.39 -6.27
C VAL A 45 -5.95 32.02 -4.93
N GLN A 46 -4.66 32.09 -4.61
CA GLN A 46 -4.16 32.74 -3.39
C GLN A 46 -4.43 34.24 -3.35
N ASN A 47 -4.44 34.92 -4.51
CA ASN A 47 -4.73 36.36 -4.61
C ASN A 47 -6.21 36.71 -4.45
N LEU A 48 -7.09 35.71 -4.39
CA LEU A 48 -8.53 35.93 -4.22
C LEU A 48 -8.92 36.01 -2.73
N PRO A 49 -10.01 36.74 -2.41
CA PRO A 49 -10.69 36.67 -1.11
C PRO A 49 -10.95 35.23 -0.65
N LYS A 50 -10.96 35.04 0.69
CA LYS A 50 -10.99 33.70 1.32
C LYS A 50 -12.24 32.89 0.94
N ASP A 51 -13.37 33.55 0.84
CA ASP A 51 -14.66 33.00 0.40
C ASP A 51 -14.57 32.48 -1.04
N LEU A 52 -14.14 33.30 -2.00
CA LEU A 52 -13.97 32.89 -3.39
C LEU A 52 -12.96 31.76 -3.55
N ARG A 53 -11.84 31.83 -2.82
CA ARG A 53 -10.84 30.76 -2.80
C ARG A 53 -11.43 29.43 -2.34
N ARG A 54 -12.25 29.44 -1.28
CA ARG A 54 -12.91 28.24 -0.77
C ARG A 54 -13.85 27.66 -1.82
N ASP A 55 -14.70 28.48 -2.42
CA ASP A 55 -15.70 28.04 -3.39
C ASP A 55 -15.05 27.45 -4.65
N ILE A 56 -13.98 28.08 -5.15
CA ILE A 56 -13.21 27.57 -6.28
C ILE A 56 -12.56 26.23 -5.93
N LYS A 57 -11.85 26.14 -4.80
CA LYS A 57 -11.21 24.87 -4.38
C LYS A 57 -12.23 23.76 -4.17
N ARG A 58 -13.37 24.06 -3.55
CA ARG A 58 -14.47 23.11 -3.38
C ARG A 58 -14.99 22.64 -4.74
N HIS A 59 -15.21 23.55 -5.69
CA HIS A 59 -15.68 23.20 -7.02
C HIS A 59 -14.71 22.28 -7.77
N LEU A 60 -13.41 22.54 -7.69
CA LEU A 60 -12.38 21.76 -8.37
C LEU A 60 -12.17 20.37 -7.74
N CYS A 61 -12.19 20.29 -6.41
CA CYS A 61 -11.74 19.09 -5.69
C CYS A 61 -12.89 18.18 -5.22
N LEU A 62 -14.08 18.71 -4.92
CA LEU A 62 -15.13 17.95 -4.21
C LEU A 62 -15.56 16.68 -4.94
N GLY A 63 -15.75 16.78 -6.26
CA GLY A 63 -16.12 15.63 -7.09
C GLY A 63 -15.05 14.54 -7.10
N LEU A 64 -13.78 14.90 -6.94
CA LEU A 64 -12.65 13.97 -6.91
C LEU A 64 -12.49 13.33 -5.54
N VAL A 65 -12.59 14.13 -4.48
CA VAL A 65 -12.54 13.64 -3.10
C VAL A 65 -13.67 12.65 -2.83
N LYS A 66 -14.90 12.93 -3.30
CA LYS A 66 -16.04 12.01 -3.14
C LYS A 66 -15.91 10.70 -3.90
N ARG A 67 -15.11 10.64 -4.97
CA ARG A 67 -14.82 9.37 -5.68
C ARG A 67 -13.92 8.45 -4.87
N VAL A 68 -13.13 9.00 -3.96
CA VAL A 68 -12.27 8.22 -3.07
C VAL A 68 -13.18 7.61 -1.99
N PRO A 69 -13.29 6.27 -1.93
CA PRO A 69 -14.25 5.61 -1.03
C PRO A 69 -14.05 5.96 0.44
N LEU A 70 -12.82 6.33 0.82
CA LEU A 70 -12.48 6.79 2.17
C LEU A 70 -13.27 8.04 2.59
N PHE A 71 -13.60 8.94 1.65
CA PHE A 71 -14.23 10.22 1.93
C PHE A 71 -15.70 10.30 1.49
N GLU A 72 -16.20 9.31 0.74
CA GLU A 72 -17.56 9.31 0.18
C GLU A 72 -18.65 9.62 1.21
N ASN A 73 -18.55 9.03 2.41
CA ASN A 73 -19.55 9.14 3.49
C ASN A 73 -19.15 10.11 4.61
N MET A 74 -18.21 11.03 4.33
CA MET A 74 -17.77 12.02 5.32
C MET A 74 -18.66 13.26 5.33
N ASP A 75 -18.63 14.00 6.44
CA ASP A 75 -19.34 15.28 6.54
C ASP A 75 -18.86 16.29 5.51
N GLU A 76 -19.81 17.04 4.95
CA GLU A 76 -19.53 18.16 4.04
C GLU A 76 -18.52 19.16 4.61
N ARG A 77 -18.54 19.40 5.94
CA ARG A 77 -17.56 20.28 6.61
C ARG A 77 -16.15 19.72 6.60
N LEU A 78 -16.00 18.40 6.74
CA LEU A 78 -14.71 17.71 6.68
C LEU A 78 -14.22 17.67 5.23
N LEU A 79 -15.10 17.36 4.29
CA LEU A 79 -14.79 17.40 2.86
C LEU A 79 -14.31 18.78 2.42
N ASP A 80 -14.95 19.84 2.90
CA ASP A 80 -14.50 21.22 2.68
C ASP A 80 -13.10 21.47 3.23
N ALA A 81 -12.85 21.07 4.48
CA ALA A 81 -11.57 21.26 5.12
C ALA A 81 -10.44 20.54 4.37
N ILE A 82 -10.72 19.36 3.81
CA ILE A 82 -9.79 18.60 2.95
C ILE A 82 -9.60 19.33 1.61
N CYS A 83 -10.69 19.71 0.93
CA CYS A 83 -10.63 20.39 -0.37
C CYS A 83 -9.83 21.70 -0.31
N GLU A 84 -9.94 22.45 0.79
CA GLU A 84 -9.17 23.68 1.01
C GLU A 84 -7.65 23.44 1.08
N ARG A 85 -7.21 22.23 1.43
CA ARG A 85 -5.81 21.85 1.70
C ARG A 85 -5.14 21.04 0.60
N LEU A 86 -5.92 20.50 -0.32
CA LEU A 86 -5.39 19.78 -1.48
C LEU A 86 -4.59 20.71 -2.39
N LYS A 87 -3.50 20.16 -2.94
CA LYS A 87 -2.61 20.81 -3.91
C LYS A 87 -2.56 20.01 -5.21
N PRO A 88 -2.73 20.64 -6.38
CA PRO A 88 -2.63 19.93 -7.65
C PRO A 88 -1.18 19.51 -7.92
N CYS A 89 -0.99 18.27 -8.35
CA CYS A 89 0.31 17.67 -8.65
C CYS A 89 0.30 17.02 -10.02
N LEU A 90 1.39 17.24 -10.76
CA LEU A 90 1.60 16.69 -12.10
C LEU A 90 2.87 15.84 -12.09
N TYR A 91 2.78 14.64 -12.65
CA TYR A 91 3.94 13.75 -12.80
C TYR A 91 4.09 13.32 -14.25
N THR A 92 5.31 13.39 -14.78
CA THR A 92 5.63 12.84 -16.10
C THR A 92 5.88 11.34 -16.03
N ASN A 93 5.77 10.68 -17.17
CA ASN A 93 6.02 9.26 -17.28
C ASN A 93 7.42 8.86 -16.76
N ASN A 94 7.52 7.64 -16.23
CA ASN A 94 8.70 7.06 -15.60
C ASN A 94 9.23 7.81 -14.36
N THR A 95 8.46 8.73 -13.79
CA THR A 95 8.82 9.40 -12.54
C THR A 95 8.49 8.51 -11.35
N TYR A 96 9.46 8.35 -10.45
CA TYR A 96 9.22 7.75 -9.15
C TYR A 96 8.61 8.81 -8.25
N ILE A 97 7.42 8.52 -7.73
CA ILE A 97 6.70 9.39 -6.82
C ILE A 97 7.20 9.17 -5.40
N VAL A 98 7.27 7.90 -4.99
CA VAL A 98 7.83 7.48 -3.70
C VAL A 98 8.52 6.13 -3.89
N ARG A 99 9.59 5.87 -3.14
CA ARG A 99 10.22 4.55 -3.08
C ARG A 99 9.92 3.89 -1.75
N GLU A 100 9.92 2.56 -1.76
CA GLU A 100 9.83 1.77 -0.54
C GLU A 100 10.95 2.19 0.44
N GLY A 101 10.58 2.58 1.65
CA GLY A 101 11.47 3.10 2.69
C GLY A 101 11.52 4.63 2.81
N ASP A 102 11.15 5.37 1.77
CA ASP A 102 11.15 6.85 1.80
C ASP A 102 10.10 7.37 2.80
N PRO A 103 10.34 8.51 3.47
CA PRO A 103 9.31 9.14 4.30
C PRO A 103 8.11 9.55 3.45
N VAL A 104 6.90 9.24 3.91
CA VAL A 104 5.66 9.65 3.25
C VAL A 104 5.27 11.03 3.78
N ASP A 105 5.39 12.05 2.96
CA ASP A 105 5.11 13.46 3.27
C ASP A 105 3.76 13.95 2.72
N GLU A 106 3.19 13.24 1.75
CA GLU A 106 1.88 13.54 1.20
C GLU A 106 1.09 12.28 0.80
N MET A 107 -0.23 12.38 0.89
CA MET A 107 -1.17 11.40 0.37
C MET A 107 -1.68 11.87 -0.99
N LEU A 108 -1.60 11.01 -2.01
CA LEU A 108 -1.93 11.37 -3.39
C LEU A 108 -3.23 10.71 -3.84
N PHE A 109 -4.12 11.50 -4.44
CA PHE A 109 -5.38 11.08 -5.03
C PHE A 109 -5.30 11.17 -6.56
N ILE A 110 -5.44 10.03 -7.23
CA ILE A 110 -5.19 9.94 -8.68
C ILE A 110 -6.45 10.35 -9.43
N ILE A 111 -6.33 11.41 -10.23
CA ILE A 111 -7.39 11.94 -11.09
C ILE A 111 -7.28 11.32 -12.47
N ARG A 112 -6.08 11.34 -13.02
CA ARG A 112 -5.79 10.83 -14.36
C ARG A 112 -4.43 10.18 -14.37
N GLY A 113 -4.30 9.14 -15.19
CA GLY A 113 -3.02 8.48 -15.44
C GLY A 113 -3.00 7.03 -14.96
N ARG A 114 -1.81 6.44 -15.00
CA ARG A 114 -1.59 5.06 -14.60
C ARG A 114 -0.25 4.94 -13.91
N LEU A 115 -0.27 4.31 -12.74
CA LEU A 115 0.91 4.10 -11.93
C LEU A 115 1.09 2.62 -11.64
N GLU A 116 2.32 2.24 -11.39
CA GLU A 116 2.70 0.94 -10.85
C GLU A 116 3.07 1.12 -9.38
N SER A 117 2.53 0.25 -8.54
CA SER A 117 2.85 0.17 -7.12
C SER A 117 3.44 -1.20 -6.84
N ALA A 118 4.68 -1.26 -6.37
CA ALA A 118 5.38 -2.52 -6.12
C ALA A 118 6.04 -2.50 -4.74
N THR A 119 6.12 -3.66 -4.09
CA THR A 119 6.82 -3.85 -2.81
C THR A 119 7.60 -5.15 -2.83
N THR A 120 8.76 -5.09 -2.18
CA THR A 120 9.65 -6.22 -1.93
C THR A 120 9.62 -6.66 -0.46
N ASP A 121 8.74 -6.09 0.36
CA ASP A 121 8.68 -6.32 1.82
C ASP A 121 10.06 -6.13 2.47
N GLY A 122 10.70 -4.99 2.16
CA GLY A 122 12.04 -4.67 2.64
C GLY A 122 13.14 -5.55 2.05
N GLY A 123 13.01 -5.96 0.77
CA GLY A 123 14.01 -6.79 0.09
C GLY A 123 13.96 -8.28 0.44
N ARG A 124 12.82 -8.77 0.90
CA ARG A 124 12.65 -10.17 1.28
C ARG A 124 12.73 -11.09 0.07
N SER A 125 13.71 -12.00 0.07
CA SER A 125 13.91 -12.96 -1.02
C SER A 125 12.66 -13.77 -1.32
N GLY A 126 12.22 -13.76 -2.59
CA GLY A 126 11.05 -14.49 -3.07
C GLY A 126 9.71 -13.80 -2.78
N PHE A 127 9.71 -12.56 -2.28
CA PHE A 127 8.51 -11.75 -2.13
C PHE A 127 8.54 -10.57 -3.11
N PHE A 128 7.54 -10.53 -3.99
CA PHE A 128 7.30 -9.40 -4.88
C PHE A 128 5.80 -9.26 -5.06
N ASN A 129 5.26 -8.11 -4.69
CA ASN A 129 3.87 -7.78 -4.95
C ASN A 129 3.83 -6.51 -5.79
N SER A 130 3.22 -6.57 -6.96
CA SER A 130 2.97 -5.42 -7.80
C SER A 130 1.49 -5.29 -8.12
N GLY A 131 1.05 -4.06 -8.31
CA GLY A 131 -0.30 -3.69 -8.71
C GLY A 131 -0.29 -2.39 -9.49
N PHE A 132 -1.43 -2.06 -10.10
CA PHE A 132 -1.61 -0.79 -10.79
C PHE A 132 -2.53 0.12 -9.98
N LEU A 133 -2.22 1.40 -9.97
CA LEU A 133 -3.11 2.45 -9.48
C LEU A 133 -3.63 3.24 -10.70
N LYS A 134 -4.93 3.51 -10.70
CA LYS A 134 -5.66 4.21 -11.76
C LYS A 134 -6.50 5.36 -11.16
N GLU A 135 -7.24 6.05 -12.02
CA GLU A 135 -8.21 7.07 -11.59
C GLU A 135 -9.13 6.56 -10.47
N GLY A 136 -9.24 7.35 -9.41
CA GLY A 136 -10.00 7.03 -8.19
C GLY A 136 -9.20 6.30 -7.11
N ASP A 137 -8.02 5.75 -7.44
CA ASP A 137 -7.12 5.17 -6.44
C ASP A 137 -6.29 6.25 -5.74
N PHE A 138 -5.63 5.86 -4.65
CA PHE A 138 -4.74 6.73 -3.88
C PHE A 138 -3.48 6.00 -3.41
N CYS A 139 -2.44 6.75 -3.02
CA CYS A 139 -1.26 6.22 -2.33
C CYS A 139 -0.84 7.14 -1.17
N GLY A 140 0.06 6.65 -0.30
CA GLY A 140 0.41 7.30 0.97
C GLY A 140 -0.56 6.97 2.10
N GLU A 141 -1.16 5.78 2.06
CA GLU A 141 -2.15 5.30 3.05
C GLU A 141 -1.58 5.18 4.47
N GLU A 142 -0.25 5.07 4.57
CA GLU A 142 0.52 5.10 5.81
C GLU A 142 0.24 6.36 6.62
N LEU A 143 0.08 7.50 5.94
CA LEU A 143 -0.19 8.79 6.58
C LEU A 143 -1.52 8.83 7.29
N LEU A 144 -2.52 8.05 6.86
CA LEU A 144 -3.80 8.03 7.54
C LEU A 144 -3.64 7.45 8.96
N THR A 145 -2.95 6.32 9.08
CA THR A 145 -2.68 5.67 10.38
C THR A 145 -1.91 6.60 11.31
N TRP A 146 -0.86 7.24 10.79
CA TRP A 146 -0.06 8.21 11.53
C TRP A 146 -0.85 9.47 11.92
N ALA A 147 -1.70 9.98 11.03
CA ALA A 147 -2.47 11.19 11.29
C ALA A 147 -3.50 10.96 12.42
N LEU A 148 -4.11 9.79 12.45
CA LEU A 148 -5.14 9.43 13.42
C LEU A 148 -4.59 9.07 14.80
N ASP A 149 -3.36 8.58 14.88
CA ASP A 149 -2.76 8.23 16.17
C ASP A 149 -2.38 9.50 16.97
N PRO A 150 -2.98 9.75 18.15
CA PRO A 150 -2.66 10.91 18.96
C PRO A 150 -1.23 10.88 19.53
N LYS A 151 -0.60 9.71 19.60
CA LYS A 151 0.77 9.53 20.10
C LYS A 151 1.83 9.69 19.01
N SER A 152 1.41 9.73 17.76
CA SER A 152 2.31 9.94 16.63
C SER A 152 2.90 11.36 16.70
N GLY A 153 4.22 11.42 16.87
CA GLY A 153 5.00 12.67 16.85
C GLY A 153 5.22 13.19 15.44
N SER A 154 6.21 14.08 15.28
CA SER A 154 6.58 14.69 14.00
C SER A 154 7.27 13.74 13.00
N ASN A 155 7.56 12.51 13.39
CA ASN A 155 8.24 11.54 12.53
C ASN A 155 7.24 10.95 11.53
N LEU A 156 7.51 11.19 10.25
CA LEU A 156 6.70 10.65 9.15
C LEU A 156 6.87 9.13 9.04
N PRO A 157 5.81 8.41 8.66
CA PRO A 157 5.91 6.98 8.40
C PRO A 157 6.72 6.71 7.12
N SER A 158 7.43 5.59 7.09
CA SER A 158 8.12 5.12 5.88
C SER A 158 7.14 4.46 4.91
N SER A 159 7.33 4.71 3.61
CA SER A 159 6.54 4.11 2.55
C SER A 159 6.77 2.61 2.46
N THR A 160 5.70 1.85 2.35
CA THR A 160 5.79 0.39 2.19
C THR A 160 5.97 -0.07 0.75
N ARG A 161 5.78 0.85 -0.22
CA ARG A 161 5.76 0.52 -1.65
C ARG A 161 6.47 1.58 -2.47
N THR A 162 7.14 1.12 -3.53
CA THR A 162 7.59 2.00 -4.59
C THR A 162 6.45 2.30 -5.55
N VAL A 163 6.16 3.58 -5.78
CA VAL A 163 5.14 4.03 -6.73
C VAL A 163 5.82 4.77 -7.88
N LYS A 164 5.57 4.32 -9.11
CA LYS A 164 6.13 4.87 -10.34
C LYS A 164 5.02 5.22 -11.33
N ALA A 165 5.08 6.42 -11.89
CA ALA A 165 4.19 6.84 -12.96
C ALA A 165 4.54 6.11 -14.27
N LEU A 166 3.60 5.35 -14.83
CA LEU A 166 3.78 4.69 -16.13
C LEU A 166 3.39 5.63 -17.29
N ARG A 167 2.44 6.52 -17.04
CA ARG A 167 1.99 7.58 -17.96
C ARG A 167 2.08 8.93 -17.25
N GLU A 168 1.75 10.00 -17.96
CA GLU A 168 1.48 11.29 -17.32
C GLU A 168 0.32 11.15 -16.34
N VAL A 169 0.48 11.73 -15.15
CA VAL A 169 -0.45 11.61 -14.03
C VAL A 169 -0.83 13.00 -13.55
N GLU A 170 -2.14 13.20 -13.40
CA GLU A 170 -2.73 14.27 -12.62
C GLU A 170 -3.23 13.70 -11.30
N ALA A 171 -2.84 14.35 -10.21
CA ALA A 171 -3.24 13.98 -8.88
C ALA A 171 -3.47 15.23 -8.02
N PHE A 172 -4.17 15.04 -6.90
CA PHE A 172 -4.14 15.98 -5.79
C PHE A 172 -3.31 15.40 -4.65
N ALA A 173 -2.40 16.19 -4.10
CA ALA A 173 -1.67 15.89 -2.88
C ALA A 173 -2.35 16.51 -1.65
N LEU A 174 -2.47 15.73 -0.59
CA LEU A 174 -2.78 16.19 0.75
C LEU A 174 -1.51 16.04 1.61
N PRO A 175 -0.85 17.14 1.97
CA PRO A 175 0.35 17.10 2.81
C PRO A 175 0.07 16.47 4.18
N ALA A 176 1.07 15.81 4.76
CA ALA A 176 1.00 15.14 6.05
C ALA A 176 0.54 16.09 7.17
N ASP A 177 1.14 17.28 7.25
CA ASP A 177 0.80 18.28 8.28
C ASP A 177 -0.67 18.72 8.20
N GLU A 178 -1.16 18.89 6.97
CA GLU A 178 -2.55 19.27 6.70
C GLU A 178 -3.51 18.13 7.03
N LEU A 179 -3.14 16.89 6.72
CA LEU A 179 -3.92 15.70 7.12
C LEU A 179 -3.95 15.56 8.64
N LYS A 180 -2.83 15.76 9.34
CA LYS A 180 -2.75 15.72 10.81
C LYS A 180 -3.63 16.78 11.44
N PHE A 181 -3.62 17.99 10.89
CA PHE A 181 -4.50 19.07 11.30
C PHE A 181 -5.97 18.67 11.17
N VAL A 182 -6.37 18.16 10.00
CA VAL A 182 -7.76 17.73 9.76
C VAL A 182 -8.14 16.57 10.67
N ALA A 183 -7.26 15.58 10.86
CA ALA A 183 -7.48 14.46 11.78
C ALA A 183 -7.71 14.94 13.22
N GLY A 184 -6.93 15.91 13.71
CA GLY A 184 -7.09 16.47 15.04
C GLY A 184 -8.38 17.28 15.24
N GLN A 185 -8.91 17.92 14.19
CA GLN A 185 -10.11 18.75 14.27
C GLN A 185 -11.42 17.95 14.12
N PHE A 186 -11.39 16.82 13.42
CA PHE A 186 -12.61 16.10 13.04
C PHE A 186 -12.65 14.68 13.63
N ARG A 187 -13.29 14.54 14.80
CA ARG A 187 -13.48 13.25 15.51
C ARG A 187 -14.11 12.15 14.64
N ARG A 188 -14.91 12.49 13.62
CA ARG A 188 -15.55 11.52 12.72
C ARG A 188 -14.58 10.77 11.81
N LEU A 189 -13.37 11.29 11.61
CA LEU A 189 -12.30 10.50 10.99
C LEU A 189 -12.02 9.23 11.81
N HIS A 190 -12.37 9.20 13.11
CA HIS A 190 -12.24 8.04 13.97
C HIS A 190 -13.40 7.02 13.94
N SER A 191 -14.32 7.14 12.97
CA SER A 191 -15.44 6.19 12.86
C SER A 191 -14.99 4.79 12.43
N ARG A 192 -15.65 3.75 12.98
CA ARG A 192 -15.47 2.35 12.57
C ARG A 192 -15.71 2.14 11.08
N GLN A 193 -16.61 2.89 10.47
CA GLN A 193 -16.87 2.80 9.03
C GLN A 193 -15.63 3.18 8.22
N VAL A 194 -14.93 4.23 8.63
CA VAL A 194 -13.69 4.72 8.00
C VAL A 194 -12.58 3.69 8.17
N GLN A 195 -12.49 3.08 9.35
CA GLN A 195 -11.56 1.98 9.61
C GLN A 195 -11.79 0.79 8.66
N HIS A 196 -13.04 0.36 8.48
CA HIS A 196 -13.36 -0.75 7.59
C HIS A 196 -13.05 -0.41 6.13
N THR A 197 -13.43 0.79 5.69
CA THR A 197 -13.12 1.27 4.34
C THR A 197 -11.61 1.35 4.12
N PHE A 198 -10.85 1.90 5.07
CA PHE A 198 -9.40 1.95 5.00
C PHE A 198 -8.78 0.55 4.87
N ARG A 199 -9.18 -0.40 5.73
CA ARG A 199 -8.71 -1.79 5.67
C ARG A 199 -9.07 -2.46 4.34
N PHE A 200 -10.23 -2.14 3.78
CA PHE A 200 -10.68 -2.71 2.52
C PHE A 200 -9.92 -2.14 1.32
N TYR A 201 -9.61 -0.84 1.29
CA TYR A 201 -8.94 -0.20 0.15
C TYR A 201 -7.41 -0.22 0.24
N SER A 202 -6.86 -0.39 1.44
CA SER A 202 -5.41 -0.44 1.64
C SER A 202 -4.77 -1.63 0.96
N GLN A 203 -3.74 -1.36 0.16
CA GLN A 203 -2.98 -2.40 -0.53
C GLN A 203 -2.17 -3.25 0.46
N GLN A 204 -1.69 -2.64 1.55
CA GLN A 204 -1.00 -3.36 2.62
C GLN A 204 -1.93 -4.36 3.32
N TRP A 205 -3.13 -3.93 3.73
CA TRP A 205 -4.11 -4.78 4.40
C TRP A 205 -4.58 -5.93 3.50
N ARG A 206 -4.82 -5.65 2.21
CA ARG A 206 -5.15 -6.69 1.21
C ARG A 206 -4.04 -7.72 1.07
N THR A 207 -2.79 -7.27 0.97
CA THR A 207 -1.63 -8.16 0.82
C THR A 207 -1.43 -9.02 2.07
N TRP A 208 -1.50 -8.40 3.25
CA TRP A 208 -1.42 -9.11 4.52
C TRP A 208 -2.53 -10.17 4.66
N ALA A 209 -3.78 -9.81 4.38
CA ALA A 209 -4.92 -10.72 4.43
C ALA A 209 -4.76 -11.89 3.45
N ALA A 210 -4.35 -11.62 2.22
CA ALA A 210 -4.09 -12.65 1.22
C ALA A 210 -3.00 -13.62 1.67
N CYS A 211 -1.88 -13.10 2.18
CA CYS A 211 -0.79 -13.95 2.68
C CYS A 211 -1.20 -14.76 3.93
N PHE A 212 -2.01 -14.18 4.82
CA PHE A 212 -2.54 -14.87 5.98
C PHE A 212 -3.44 -16.06 5.58
N ILE A 213 -4.38 -15.82 4.65
CA ILE A 213 -5.25 -16.86 4.11
C ILE A 213 -4.43 -17.94 3.39
N GLN A 214 -3.46 -17.55 2.56
CA GLN A 214 -2.56 -18.49 1.88
C GLN A 214 -1.79 -19.36 2.87
N ALA A 215 -1.28 -18.78 3.97
CA ALA A 215 -0.57 -19.53 5.00
C ALA A 215 -1.51 -20.51 5.73
N ALA A 216 -2.73 -20.08 6.06
CA ALA A 216 -3.73 -20.94 6.68
C ALA A 216 -4.14 -22.11 5.75
N TRP A 217 -4.38 -21.83 4.47
CA TRP A 217 -4.71 -22.84 3.47
C TRP A 217 -3.56 -23.85 3.28
N ARG A 218 -2.31 -23.38 3.15
CA ARG A 218 -1.13 -24.25 3.04
C ARG A 218 -0.99 -25.16 4.25
N ARG A 219 -1.29 -24.67 5.47
CA ARG A 219 -1.31 -25.49 6.69
C ARG A 219 -2.43 -26.53 6.64
N TYR A 220 -3.65 -26.13 6.24
CA TYR A 220 -4.77 -27.05 6.09
C TYR A 220 -4.49 -28.14 5.05
N SER A 221 -4.06 -27.76 3.84
CA SER A 221 -3.74 -28.69 2.76
C SER A 221 -2.65 -29.70 3.16
N LYS A 222 -1.58 -29.26 3.83
CA LYS A 222 -0.56 -30.16 4.38
C LYS A 222 -1.12 -31.14 5.41
N ARG A 223 -2.00 -30.69 6.32
CA ARG A 223 -2.67 -31.58 7.30
C ARG A 223 -3.54 -32.62 6.58
N LYS A 224 -4.33 -32.20 5.59
CA LYS A 224 -5.21 -33.08 4.82
C LYS A 224 -4.43 -34.14 4.02
N ILE A 225 -3.30 -33.77 3.40
CA ILE A 225 -2.41 -34.72 2.71
C ILE A 225 -1.83 -35.73 3.70
N LEU A 226 -1.43 -35.29 4.90
CA LEU A 226 -0.90 -36.19 5.93
C LEU A 226 -1.97 -37.16 6.45
N GLU A 227 -3.21 -36.68 6.63
CA GLU A 227 -4.36 -37.52 7.00
C GLU A 227 -4.70 -38.55 5.91
N GLN A 228 -4.65 -38.16 4.64
CA GLN A 228 -4.85 -39.09 3.52
C GLN A 228 -3.78 -40.18 3.49
N ARG A 229 -2.49 -39.79 3.59
CA ARG A 229 -1.39 -40.77 3.67
C ARG A 229 -1.54 -41.71 4.86
N ARG A 230 -2.00 -41.20 6.01
CA ARG A 230 -2.26 -42.04 7.18
C ARG A 230 -3.38 -43.05 6.93
N LYS A 231 -4.45 -42.65 6.24
CA LYS A 231 -5.53 -43.59 5.86
C LYS A 231 -5.04 -44.63 4.86
N GLU A 232 -4.26 -44.24 3.85
CA GLU A 232 -3.63 -45.15 2.88
C GLU A 232 -2.67 -46.14 3.58
N GLU A 233 -1.86 -45.66 4.53
CA GLU A 233 -0.98 -46.52 5.36
C GLU A 233 -1.81 -47.49 6.22
N GLU A 234 -2.87 -47.03 6.89
CA GLU A 234 -3.76 -47.88 7.71
C GLU A 234 -4.52 -48.91 6.85
N GLU A 235 -4.98 -48.55 5.65
CA GLU A 235 -5.61 -49.46 4.69
C GLU A 235 -4.62 -50.50 4.14
N ALA A 236 -3.39 -50.09 3.83
CA ALA A 236 -2.31 -50.99 3.42
C ALA A 236 -1.90 -51.96 4.55
N GLU A 237 -1.83 -51.49 5.80
CA GLU A 237 -1.61 -52.33 6.99
C GLU A 237 -2.72 -53.37 7.15
N LEU A 238 -4.00 -52.97 7.02
CA LEU A 238 -5.16 -53.87 7.07
C LEU A 238 -5.15 -54.91 5.94
N ALA A 239 -4.75 -54.52 4.73
CA ALA A 239 -4.62 -55.43 3.59
C ALA A 239 -3.47 -56.43 3.78
N ALA A 240 -2.32 -55.99 4.32
CA ALA A 240 -1.18 -56.86 4.61
C ALA A 240 -1.50 -57.90 5.71
N CYS A 241 -2.25 -57.51 6.75
CA CYS A 241 -2.72 -58.42 7.79
C CYS A 241 -3.71 -59.48 7.28
N LYS A 242 -4.57 -59.13 6.31
CA LYS A 242 -5.52 -60.07 5.68
C LYS A 242 -4.82 -61.09 4.76
N ASN A 243 -3.69 -60.74 4.17
CA ASN A 243 -2.94 -61.59 3.23
C ASN A 243 -1.91 -62.51 3.91
N GLY A 244 -1.86 -62.60 5.24
CA GLY A 244 -1.07 -63.60 5.96
C GLY A 244 0.45 -63.46 5.77
N ALA A 245 0.99 -62.24 5.87
CA ALA A 245 2.44 -62.02 5.75
C ALA A 245 3.20 -62.52 7.00
N SER A 246 4.25 -63.32 6.76
CA SER A 246 5.15 -63.92 7.77
C SER A 246 5.76 -62.91 8.77
N TYR A 247 6.00 -63.38 9.99
CA TYR A 247 6.49 -62.66 11.17
C TYR A 247 7.74 -61.78 10.94
N SER A 248 8.58 -62.08 9.94
CA SER A 248 9.77 -61.27 9.60
C SER A 248 9.43 -59.92 8.94
N LEU A 249 8.31 -59.83 8.21
CA LEU A 249 7.83 -58.59 7.60
C LEU A 249 7.24 -57.62 8.65
N GLY A 250 6.69 -58.16 9.74
CA GLY A 250 6.15 -57.37 10.84
C GLY A 250 7.23 -56.54 11.57
N ALA A 251 8.43 -57.11 11.74
CA ALA A 251 9.56 -56.42 12.34
C ALA A 251 10.07 -55.25 11.47
N THR A 252 10.15 -55.43 10.16
CA THR A 252 10.50 -54.35 9.21
C THR A 252 9.45 -53.23 9.17
N PHE A 253 8.16 -53.57 9.29
CA PHE A 253 7.09 -52.58 9.35
C PHE A 253 7.17 -51.75 10.64
N LEU A 254 7.37 -52.38 11.80
CA LEU A 254 7.53 -51.68 13.08
C LEU A 254 8.78 -50.79 13.11
N ALA A 255 9.89 -51.26 12.54
CA ALA A 255 11.11 -50.47 12.40
C ALA A 255 10.93 -49.25 11.48
N SER A 256 10.23 -49.43 10.35
CA SER A 256 9.84 -48.34 9.45
C SER A 256 8.95 -47.30 10.15
N ARG A 257 7.97 -47.75 10.95
CA ARG A 257 7.10 -46.88 11.77
C ARG A 257 7.87 -46.11 12.83
N PHE A 258 8.83 -46.75 13.49
CA PHE A 258 9.69 -46.10 14.47
C PHE A 258 10.56 -45.02 13.80
N ALA A 259 11.19 -45.34 12.67
CA ALA A 259 11.98 -44.38 11.90
C ALA A 259 11.14 -43.21 11.38
N ALA A 260 9.96 -43.47 10.83
CA ALA A 260 9.04 -42.44 10.35
C ALA A 260 8.53 -41.53 11.49
N ASN A 261 8.21 -42.11 12.66
CA ASN A 261 7.79 -41.33 13.84
C ASN A 261 8.94 -40.54 14.47
N ALA A 262 10.17 -41.05 14.46
CA ALA A 262 11.36 -40.31 14.88
C ALA A 262 11.65 -39.11 13.95
N LEU A 263 11.51 -39.31 12.63
CA LEU A 263 11.68 -38.25 11.62
C LEU A 263 10.52 -37.25 11.60
N ARG A 264 9.33 -37.60 12.12
CA ARG A 264 8.19 -36.67 12.27
C ARG A 264 8.49 -35.51 13.21
N GLY A 265 9.20 -35.74 14.31
CA GLY A 265 9.61 -34.66 15.22
C GLY A 265 10.47 -33.61 14.52
N VAL A 266 11.43 -34.08 13.72
CA VAL A 266 12.34 -33.25 12.93
C VAL A 266 11.60 -32.51 11.81
N HIS A 267 10.72 -33.19 11.06
CA HIS A 267 9.90 -32.56 10.01
C HIS A 267 8.87 -31.57 10.55
N ARG A 268 8.30 -31.82 11.73
CA ARG A 268 7.37 -30.90 12.40
C ARG A 268 8.10 -29.62 12.81
N ASN A 269 9.32 -29.74 13.34
CA ASN A 269 10.13 -28.58 13.72
C ASN A 269 10.63 -27.77 12.51
N ARG A 270 11.02 -28.45 11.42
CA ARG A 270 11.39 -27.81 10.13
C ARG A 270 10.19 -27.11 9.48
N ASN A 271 9.00 -27.71 9.55
CA ASN A 271 7.77 -27.09 9.05
C ASN A 271 7.29 -25.93 9.93
N LEU A 272 7.48 -25.96 11.25
CA LEU A 272 7.24 -24.79 12.10
C LEU A 272 8.17 -23.63 11.74
N LYS A 273 9.46 -23.91 11.46
CA LYS A 273 10.42 -22.92 10.97
C LYS A 273 9.99 -22.34 9.60
N SER A 274 9.64 -23.18 8.63
CA SER A 274 9.16 -22.73 7.31
C SER A 274 7.83 -21.95 7.38
N ALA A 275 6.91 -22.36 8.25
CA ALA A 275 5.65 -21.65 8.46
C ALA A 275 5.83 -20.33 9.22
N ARG A 276 6.81 -20.22 10.12
CA ARG A 276 7.26 -18.95 10.73
C ARG A 276 7.95 -18.05 9.71
N GLU A 277 8.75 -18.62 8.82
CA GLU A 277 9.39 -17.87 7.73
C GLU A 277 8.39 -17.31 6.73
N LEU A 278 7.26 -17.98 6.48
CA LEU A 278 6.16 -17.43 5.69
C LEU A 278 5.37 -16.35 6.44
N MET A 279 5.28 -16.44 7.78
CA MET A 279 4.56 -15.49 8.64
C MET A 279 5.39 -14.29 9.12
N LYS A 280 6.54 -13.96 8.51
CA LYS A 280 7.25 -12.71 8.86
C LYS A 280 6.56 -11.43 8.33
N LEU A 281 5.42 -11.52 7.64
CA LEU A 281 4.66 -10.31 7.30
C LEU A 281 4.08 -9.74 8.59
N GLN A 282 4.66 -8.63 9.04
CA GLN A 282 4.17 -7.91 10.19
C GLN A 282 2.74 -7.44 9.92
N LYS A 283 1.86 -7.60 10.91
CA LYS A 283 0.50 -7.06 10.83
C LYS A 283 0.62 -5.55 10.59
N PRO A 284 0.00 -5.00 9.53
CA PRO A 284 0.00 -3.56 9.31
C PRO A 284 -0.50 -2.83 10.57
N PRO A 285 0.10 -1.68 10.94
CA PRO A 285 -0.34 -0.92 12.09
C PRO A 285 -1.82 -0.55 11.90
N GLU A 286 -2.61 -0.72 12.96
CA GLU A 286 -3.98 -0.25 12.96
C GLU A 286 -3.98 1.24 13.32
N PRO A 287 -4.71 2.09 12.59
CA PRO A 287 -4.95 3.45 13.05
C PRO A 287 -5.63 3.40 14.42
N ASP A 288 -5.12 4.17 15.37
CA ASP A 288 -5.75 4.30 16.67
C ASP A 288 -6.99 5.20 16.53
N PHE A 289 -8.15 4.56 16.59
CA PHE A 289 -9.45 5.21 16.50
C PHE A 289 -10.12 5.37 17.88
N THR A 290 -9.37 5.14 18.96
CA THR A 290 -9.88 5.29 20.32
C THR A 290 -9.79 6.74 20.79
N ALA A 291 -10.54 7.64 20.13
CA ALA A 291 -10.87 8.93 20.70
C ALA A 291 -12.23 8.81 21.42
N ASP A 292 -12.14 8.61 22.73
CA ASP A 292 -13.17 8.73 23.76
C ASP A 292 -14.41 7.82 23.60
N ALA A 293 -14.30 6.61 24.14
CA ALA A 293 -15.44 5.95 24.76
C ALA A 293 -15.52 6.43 26.22
N ASP A 294 -15.92 7.69 26.40
CA ASP A 294 -16.41 8.26 27.66
C ASP A 294 -17.42 9.38 27.34
#